data_AF-A0A1E8PSZ7-F1
#
_entry.id   AF-A0A1E8PSZ7-F1
#
_cell.length_a   1.000
_cell.length_b   1.000
_cell.length_c   1.000
_cell.angle_alpha   90.00
_cell.angle_beta   90.00
_cell.angle_gamma   90.00
#
_symmetry.space_group_name_H-M   'P 1'
#
loop_
_entity.id
_entity.type
_entity.pdbx_description
1 polymer ?
#
loop_
_entity_poly.entity_id
_entity_poly.type
_entity_poly.pdbx_seq_one_letter_code
_entity_poly.pdbx_strand_id
1 'polypeptide(L)'
;MTALRIQGLLFCAIAAGVAAAGVVVADALALALGGTTGLLVLAALILLLGVPHGALDIVFAQELYGVHGLRHWCGFTLAYLSAGLLVVLIWHTMPQLFLLGFLLLSALHFSGDPAPGTSLVARLLYGGAMIVLPALLHENEMARLFAFLVLPQAAMLLASFLHEISWPWLLATALAAAWQSRTHWLTGLEMAAAAALALLAPPLLAFTVFFCAMHGARHIVRTWHYAGAGAESTARLGRAALLPMLGTLILGGAAVYGLRAAPLEAGLMQLVFVGLAALTVPHMALVEQVRWSGWARRDAPSPLNR
;
A
#
# COMPACT_ATOMS: atom_id res chain seq x y z
N MET A 1 -5.25 16.23 19.77
CA MET A 1 -4.25 15.68 18.82
C MET A 1 -4.88 15.63 17.44
N THR A 2 -4.14 15.94 16.37
CA THR A 2 -4.70 15.84 15.00
C THR A 2 -4.97 14.38 14.64
N ALA A 3 -5.97 14.11 13.79
CA ALA A 3 -6.35 12.74 13.40
C ALA A 3 -5.17 11.92 12.83
N LEU A 4 -4.27 12.58 12.09
CA LEU A 4 -3.05 11.96 11.56
C LEU A 4 -2.09 11.48 12.68
N ARG A 5 -1.96 12.24 13.78
CA ARG A 5 -1.11 11.83 14.91
C ARG A 5 -1.71 10.62 15.64
N ILE A 6 -3.03 10.61 15.81
CA ILE A 6 -3.73 9.47 16.43
C ILE A 6 -3.56 8.22 15.55
N GLN A 7 -3.78 8.33 14.24
CA GLN A 7 -3.56 7.25 13.29
C GLN A 7 -2.11 6.72 13.37
N GLY A 8 -1.12 7.61 13.37
CA GLY A 8 0.29 7.24 13.50
C GLY A 8 0.60 6.47 14.79
N LEU A 9 0.08 6.93 15.93
CA LEU A 9 0.24 6.25 17.23
C LEU A 9 -0.44 4.87 17.26
N LEU A 10 -1.66 4.76 16.72
CA LEU A 10 -2.37 3.49 16.61
C LEU A 10 -1.59 2.50 15.73
N PHE A 11 -1.07 2.96 14.59
CA PHE A 11 -0.19 2.13 13.75
C PHE A 11 1.03 1.66 14.54
N CYS A 12 1.74 2.55 15.24
CA CYS A 12 2.93 2.16 16.00
C CYS A 12 2.62 1.10 17.06
N ALA A 13 1.49 1.24 17.77
CA ALA A 13 1.05 0.27 18.77
C ALA A 13 0.71 -1.11 18.14
N ILE A 14 -0.04 -1.12 17.04
CA ILE A 14 -0.39 -2.34 16.30
C ILE A 14 0.87 -3.02 15.76
N ALA A 15 1.75 -2.24 15.12
CA ALA A 15 3.01 -2.74 14.55
C ALA A 15 3.91 -3.34 15.63
N ALA A 16 4.06 -2.69 16.79
CA ALA A 16 4.83 -3.20 17.91
C ALA A 16 4.23 -4.50 18.47
N GLY A 17 2.90 -4.57 18.61
CA GLY A 17 2.21 -5.79 19.08
C GLY A 17 2.41 -6.97 18.13
N VAL A 18 2.26 -6.75 16.82
CA VAL A 18 2.46 -7.78 15.79
C VAL A 18 3.93 -8.20 15.71
N ALA A 19 4.86 -7.26 15.74
CA ALA A 19 6.30 -7.56 15.75
C ALA A 19 6.70 -8.37 16.99
N ALA A 20 6.21 -8.01 18.18
CA ALA A 20 6.45 -8.77 19.39
C ALA A 20 5.85 -10.19 19.32
N ALA A 21 4.62 -10.33 18.80
CA ALA A 21 4.01 -11.63 18.59
C ALA A 21 4.80 -12.49 17.58
N GLY A 22 5.36 -11.87 16.54
CA GLY A 22 6.23 -12.51 15.56
C GLY A 22 7.53 -13.07 16.17
N VAL A 23 8.02 -12.48 17.26
CA VAL A 23 9.18 -13.00 18.00
C VAL A 23 8.79 -14.07 19.02
N VAL A 24 7.71 -13.83 19.79
CA VAL A 24 7.36 -14.67 20.95
C VAL A 24 6.61 -15.94 20.55
N VAL A 25 5.77 -15.86 19.51
CA VAL A 25 4.87 -16.96 19.10
C VAL A 25 4.94 -17.21 17.60
N ALA A 26 6.14 -17.06 17.02
CA ALA A 26 6.41 -17.17 15.58
C ALA A 26 5.77 -18.42 14.96
N ASP A 27 5.99 -19.59 15.55
CA ASP A 27 5.50 -20.87 15.02
C ASP A 27 3.97 -20.97 15.08
N ALA A 28 3.34 -20.49 16.16
CA ALA A 28 1.88 -20.51 16.25
C ALA A 28 1.24 -19.49 15.30
N LEU A 29 1.88 -18.34 15.11
CA LEU A 29 1.45 -17.32 14.16
C LEU A 29 1.59 -17.83 12.72
N ALA A 30 2.72 -18.47 12.40
CA ALA A 30 2.97 -19.12 11.12
C ALA A 30 2.02 -20.30 10.87
N LEU A 31 1.62 -21.03 11.91
CA LEU A 31 0.62 -22.10 11.79
C LEU A 31 -0.80 -21.55 11.62
N ALA A 32 -1.16 -20.51 12.38
CA ALA A 32 -2.50 -19.91 12.34
C ALA A 32 -2.76 -19.13 11.05
N LEU A 33 -1.73 -18.45 10.53
CA LEU A 33 -1.76 -17.76 9.24
C LEU A 33 -1.26 -18.65 8.09
N GLY A 34 -0.76 -19.84 8.41
CA GLY A 34 -0.26 -20.81 7.45
C GLY A 34 -1.41 -21.46 6.68
N GLY A 35 -1.26 -21.48 5.36
CA GLY A 35 -2.22 -22.09 4.46
C GLY A 35 -3.44 -21.22 4.15
N THR A 36 -4.40 -21.84 3.48
CA THR A 36 -5.52 -21.16 2.81
C THR A 36 -6.32 -20.23 3.72
N THR A 37 -6.62 -20.65 4.95
CA THR A 37 -7.46 -19.85 5.86
C THR A 37 -6.79 -18.53 6.22
N GLY A 38 -5.49 -18.55 6.55
CA GLY A 38 -4.74 -17.33 6.84
C GLY A 38 -4.69 -16.40 5.64
N LEU A 39 -4.46 -16.94 4.44
CA LEU A 39 -4.45 -16.16 3.20
C LEU A 39 -5.81 -15.50 2.93
N LEU A 40 -6.92 -16.21 3.14
CA LEU A 40 -8.27 -15.66 2.98
C LEU A 40 -8.54 -14.54 3.99
N VAL A 41 -8.11 -14.69 5.24
CA VAL A 41 -8.23 -13.64 6.26
C VAL A 41 -7.43 -12.40 5.86
N LEU A 42 -6.17 -12.56 5.45
CA LEU A 42 -5.33 -11.44 5.03
C LEU A 42 -5.88 -10.76 3.77
N ALA A 43 -6.32 -11.52 2.78
CA ALA A 43 -6.98 -10.98 1.58
C ALA A 43 -8.27 -10.23 1.92
N ALA A 44 -9.08 -10.74 2.85
CA ALA A 44 -10.28 -10.04 3.32
C ALA A 44 -9.93 -8.73 4.05
N LEU A 45 -8.89 -8.72 4.90
CA LEU A 45 -8.43 -7.49 5.55
C LEU A 45 -7.94 -6.46 4.53
N ILE A 46 -7.15 -6.87 3.54
CA ILE A 46 -6.71 -6.01 2.44
C ILE A 46 -7.92 -5.44 1.69
N LEU A 47 -8.90 -6.26 1.33
CA LEU A 47 -10.09 -5.84 0.60
C LEU A 47 -10.99 -4.90 1.40
N LEU A 48 -11.16 -5.14 2.70
CA LEU A 48 -12.12 -4.42 3.54
C LEU A 48 -11.54 -3.18 4.20
N LEU A 49 -10.23 -3.16 4.47
CA LEU A 49 -9.57 -2.07 5.20
C LEU A 49 -8.52 -1.35 4.35
N GLY A 50 -7.85 -2.08 3.47
CA GLY A 50 -6.85 -1.54 2.56
C GLY A 50 -7.50 -0.86 1.35
N VAL A 51 -8.01 -1.64 0.40
CA VAL A 51 -8.58 -1.19 -0.89
C VAL A 51 -9.51 0.04 -0.82
N PRO A 52 -10.34 0.25 0.23
CA PRO A 52 -11.20 1.42 0.31
C PRO A 52 -10.49 2.78 0.18
N HIS A 53 -9.19 2.89 0.49
CA HIS A 53 -8.48 4.16 0.27
C HIS A 53 -8.34 4.51 -1.22
N GLY A 54 -8.07 3.54 -2.09
CA GLY A 54 -8.02 3.73 -3.54
C GLY A 54 -9.41 3.95 -4.14
N ALA A 55 -10.47 3.43 -3.51
CA ALA A 55 -11.84 3.72 -3.90
C ALA A 55 -12.21 5.21 -3.77
N LEU A 56 -11.44 5.99 -3.00
CA LEU A 56 -11.63 7.44 -2.87
C LEU A 56 -11.06 8.25 -4.04
N ASP A 57 -10.49 7.60 -5.07
CA ASP A 57 -10.00 8.27 -6.28
C ASP A 57 -11.04 9.08 -7.03
N ILE A 58 -12.32 8.74 -6.83
CA ILE A 58 -13.46 9.54 -7.29
C ILE A 58 -13.40 10.97 -6.73
N VAL A 59 -12.97 11.16 -5.48
CA VAL A 59 -12.82 12.49 -4.88
C VAL A 59 -11.73 13.27 -5.60
N PHE A 60 -10.57 12.65 -5.84
CA PHE A 60 -9.48 13.30 -6.58
C PHE A 60 -9.86 13.59 -8.03
N ALA A 61 -10.59 12.69 -8.69
CA ALA A 61 -11.10 12.91 -10.05
C ALA A 61 -11.98 14.16 -10.14
N GLN A 62 -12.87 14.36 -9.17
CA GLN A 62 -13.72 15.53 -9.07
C GLN A 62 -12.92 16.81 -8.78
N GLU A 63 -12.08 16.80 -7.76
CA GLU A 63 -11.40 18.00 -7.26
C GLU A 63 -10.22 18.44 -8.17
N LEU A 64 -9.52 17.50 -8.82
CA LEU A 64 -8.41 17.83 -9.72
C LEU A 64 -8.88 18.14 -11.13
N TYR A 65 -9.76 17.31 -11.69
CA TYR A 65 -10.10 17.35 -13.11
C TYR A 65 -11.51 17.87 -13.39
N GLY A 66 -12.31 18.17 -12.36
CA GLY A 66 -13.69 18.61 -12.54
C GLY A 66 -14.55 17.54 -13.22
N VAL A 67 -14.32 16.26 -12.93
CA VAL A 67 -15.08 15.16 -13.54
C VAL A 67 -16.53 15.22 -13.07
N HIS A 68 -17.38 15.80 -13.94
CA HIS A 68 -18.81 15.95 -13.72
C HIS A 68 -19.60 15.47 -14.93
N GLY A 69 -20.73 14.80 -14.68
CA GLY A 69 -21.61 14.26 -15.73
C GLY A 69 -21.11 12.97 -16.38
N LEU A 70 -22.01 12.27 -17.08
CA LEU A 70 -21.79 10.91 -17.57
C LEU A 70 -20.59 10.78 -18.50
N ARG A 71 -20.43 11.70 -19.46
CA ARG A 71 -19.33 11.66 -20.45
C ARG A 71 -17.94 11.69 -19.80
N HIS A 72 -17.72 12.60 -18.85
CA HIS A 72 -16.44 12.71 -18.17
C HIS A 72 -16.18 11.50 -17.27
N TRP A 73 -17.23 10.98 -16.60
CA TRP A 73 -17.12 9.74 -15.84
C TRP A 73 -16.77 8.55 -16.72
N CYS A 74 -17.41 8.38 -17.88
CA CYS A 74 -17.05 7.34 -18.84
C CYS A 74 -15.59 7.46 -19.28
N GLY A 75 -15.12 8.67 -19.60
CA GLY A 75 -13.73 8.91 -19.99
C GLY A 75 -12.74 8.57 -18.87
N PHE A 76 -13.01 9.02 -17.65
CA PHE A 76 -12.18 8.72 -16.47
C PHE A 76 -12.14 7.21 -16.18
N THR A 77 -13.30 6.54 -16.12
CA THR A 77 -13.38 5.11 -15.89
C THR A 77 -12.67 4.31 -16.97
N LEU A 78 -12.81 4.70 -18.24
CA LEU A 78 -12.11 4.04 -19.35
C LEU A 78 -10.59 4.17 -19.20
N ALA A 79 -10.08 5.36 -18.87
CA ALA A 79 -8.66 5.58 -18.63
C ALA A 79 -8.15 4.76 -17.42
N TYR A 80 -8.90 4.78 -16.32
CA TYR A 80 -8.57 4.06 -15.09
C TYR A 80 -8.50 2.54 -15.34
N LEU A 81 -9.52 1.98 -15.98
CA LEU A 81 -9.57 0.55 -16.31
C LEU A 81 -8.52 0.16 -17.36
N SER A 82 -8.20 1.04 -18.30
CA SER A 82 -7.16 0.78 -19.31
C SER A 82 -5.77 0.70 -18.67
N ALA A 83 -5.48 1.56 -17.68
CA ALA A 83 -4.24 1.50 -16.93
C ALA A 83 -4.14 0.18 -16.12
N GLY A 84 -5.21 -0.23 -15.44
CA GLY A 84 -5.25 -1.51 -14.74
C GLY A 84 -5.11 -2.71 -15.68
N LEU A 85 -5.78 -2.69 -16.84
CA LEU A 85 -5.65 -3.72 -17.87
C LEU A 85 -4.20 -3.80 -18.39
N LEU A 86 -3.54 -2.67 -18.62
CA LEU A 86 -2.14 -2.64 -19.03
C LEU A 86 -1.24 -3.34 -18.01
N VAL A 87 -1.48 -3.13 -16.70
CA VAL A 87 -0.74 -3.85 -15.64
C VAL A 87 -0.92 -5.36 -15.75
N VAL A 88 -2.16 -5.84 -15.94
CA VAL A 88 -2.45 -7.27 -16.10
C VAL A 88 -1.78 -7.83 -17.36
N LEU A 89 -1.78 -7.08 -18.47
CA LEU A 89 -1.11 -7.47 -19.71
C LEU A 89 0.42 -7.53 -19.55
N ILE A 90 1.03 -6.57 -18.85
CA ILE A 90 2.47 -6.58 -18.54
C ILE A 90 2.80 -7.79 -17.65
N TRP A 91 1.99 -8.08 -16.63
CA TRP A 91 2.19 -9.28 -15.82
C TRP A 91 2.12 -10.57 -16.66
N HIS A 92 1.11 -10.67 -17.52
CA HIS A 92 0.92 -11.87 -18.35
C HIS A 92 2.06 -12.08 -19.37
N THR A 93 2.59 -11.01 -19.95
CA THR A 93 3.59 -11.08 -21.04
C THR A 93 5.03 -10.97 -20.56
N MET A 94 5.26 -10.21 -19.48
CA MET A 94 6.59 -9.89 -18.93
C MET A 94 6.55 -9.90 -17.38
N PRO A 95 6.29 -11.07 -16.76
CA PRO A 95 6.04 -11.17 -15.31
C PRO A 95 7.20 -10.65 -14.45
N GLN A 96 8.45 -10.82 -14.89
CA GLN A 96 9.63 -10.31 -14.18
C GLN A 96 9.68 -8.78 -14.17
N LEU A 97 9.37 -8.15 -15.31
CA LEU A 97 9.30 -6.69 -15.40
C LEU A 97 8.15 -6.15 -14.55
N PHE A 98 6.99 -6.84 -14.57
CA PHE A 98 5.88 -6.53 -13.69
C PHE A 98 6.31 -6.56 -12.22
N LEU A 99 6.94 -7.65 -11.75
CA LEU A 99 7.31 -7.79 -10.34
C LEU A 99 8.30 -6.70 -9.91
N LEU A 100 9.35 -6.46 -10.71
CA LEU A 100 10.32 -5.41 -10.41
C LEU A 100 9.64 -4.03 -10.38
N GLY A 101 8.82 -3.71 -11.37
CA GLY A 101 8.06 -2.46 -11.44
C GLY A 101 7.10 -2.30 -10.26
N PHE A 102 6.38 -3.36 -9.89
CA PHE A 102 5.45 -3.37 -8.77
C PHE A 102 6.16 -3.07 -7.44
N LEU A 103 7.30 -3.70 -7.17
CA LEU A 103 8.07 -3.46 -5.94
C LEU A 103 8.64 -2.04 -5.89
N LEU A 104 9.20 -1.54 -7.00
CA LEU A 104 9.74 -0.19 -7.09
C LEU A 104 8.65 0.88 -6.94
N LEU A 105 7.53 0.73 -7.65
CA LEU A 105 6.40 1.65 -7.54
C LEU A 105 5.79 1.63 -6.14
N SER A 106 5.67 0.46 -5.51
CA SER A 106 5.21 0.34 -4.12
C SER A 106 6.13 1.11 -3.15
N ALA A 107 7.46 0.93 -3.27
CA ALA A 107 8.43 1.66 -2.44
C ALA A 107 8.32 3.18 -2.62
N LEU A 108 8.19 3.66 -3.85
CA LEU A 108 8.02 5.09 -4.18
C LEU A 108 6.68 5.65 -3.72
N HIS A 109 5.63 4.83 -3.73
CA HIS A 109 4.31 5.24 -3.27
C HIS A 109 4.28 5.38 -1.75
N PHE A 110 4.78 4.37 -1.04
CA PHE A 110 4.88 4.36 0.43
C PHE A 110 5.81 5.46 0.96
N SER A 111 6.79 5.93 0.16
CA SER A 111 7.61 7.09 0.51
C SER A 111 6.81 8.40 0.69
N GLY A 112 5.52 8.39 0.33
CA GLY A 112 4.57 9.49 0.55
C GLY A 112 4.04 9.59 1.98
N ASP A 113 4.11 8.52 2.77
CA ASP A 113 3.46 8.44 4.09
C ASP A 113 4.10 9.29 5.17
N PRO A 114 5.45 9.45 5.25
CA PRO A 114 6.07 10.31 6.24
C PRO A 114 5.52 11.75 6.19
N ALA A 115 5.63 12.44 7.32
CA ALA A 115 5.11 13.80 7.47
C ALA A 115 5.80 14.80 6.51
N PRO A 116 5.15 15.94 6.19
CA PRO A 116 5.82 17.05 5.51
C PRO A 116 7.10 17.46 6.27
N GLY A 117 8.15 17.82 5.54
CA GLY A 117 9.46 18.17 6.12
C GLY A 117 10.44 17.00 6.28
N THR A 118 9.99 15.74 6.17
CA THR A 118 10.91 14.58 6.10
C THR A 118 11.71 14.60 4.80
N SER A 119 13.03 14.41 4.90
CA SER A 119 13.94 14.40 3.75
C SER A 119 13.61 13.31 2.74
N LEU A 120 13.96 13.54 1.47
CA LEU A 120 13.73 12.57 0.40
C LEU A 120 14.40 11.21 0.71
N VAL A 121 15.62 11.23 1.24
CA VAL A 121 16.35 10.00 1.60
C VAL A 121 15.60 9.22 2.68
N ALA A 122 15.16 9.87 3.76
CA ALA A 122 14.41 9.20 4.82
C ALA A 122 13.06 8.65 4.31
N ARG A 123 12.40 9.36 3.39
CA ARG A 123 11.18 8.89 2.72
C ARG A 123 11.42 7.63 1.90
N LEU A 124 12.48 7.59 1.08
CA LEU A 124 12.79 6.43 0.26
C LEU A 124 13.19 5.22 1.12
N LEU A 125 13.98 5.44 2.17
CA LEU A 125 14.32 4.40 3.14
C LEU A 125 13.08 3.82 3.82
N TYR A 126 12.17 4.68 4.27
CA TYR A 126 10.88 4.27 4.81
C TYR A 126 10.03 3.47 3.81
N GLY A 127 9.85 4.00 2.60
CA GLY A 127 9.00 3.38 1.59
C GLY A 127 9.53 2.03 1.13
N GLY A 128 10.84 1.91 0.95
CA GLY A 128 11.48 0.64 0.60
C GLY A 128 11.63 -0.33 1.78
N ALA A 129 11.49 0.11 3.03
CA ALA A 129 11.66 -0.77 4.19
C ALA A 129 10.71 -1.97 4.17
N MET A 130 9.45 -1.78 3.76
CA MET A 130 8.45 -2.84 3.68
C MET A 130 8.70 -3.84 2.53
N ILE A 131 9.57 -3.48 1.58
CA ILE A 131 9.94 -4.31 0.44
C ILE A 131 11.27 -5.03 0.70
N VAL A 132 12.23 -4.31 1.28
CA VAL A 132 13.62 -4.75 1.41
C VAL A 132 13.86 -5.51 2.72
N LEU A 133 13.39 -4.99 3.86
CA LEU A 133 13.73 -5.56 5.17
C LEU A 133 13.17 -6.96 5.44
N PRO A 134 12.00 -7.38 4.91
CA PRO A 134 11.54 -8.75 5.13
C PRO A 134 12.53 -9.80 4.61
N ALA A 135 13.30 -9.49 3.56
CA ALA A 135 14.28 -10.41 3.01
C ALA A 135 15.38 -10.79 4.01
N LEU A 136 15.61 -9.99 5.06
CA LEU A 136 16.66 -10.25 6.04
C LEU A 136 16.38 -11.51 6.88
N LEU A 137 15.15 -11.69 7.34
CA LEU A 137 14.74 -12.85 8.16
C LEU A 137 13.81 -13.82 7.43
N HIS A 138 13.21 -13.41 6.30
CA HIS A 138 12.18 -14.15 5.59
C HIS A 138 12.52 -14.36 4.09
N GLU A 139 13.80 -14.45 3.71
CA GLU A 139 14.23 -14.62 2.31
C GLU A 139 13.50 -15.76 1.59
N ASN A 140 13.47 -16.96 2.19
CA ASN A 140 12.82 -18.13 1.61
C ASN A 140 11.30 -17.92 1.43
N GLU A 141 10.66 -17.23 2.37
CA GLU A 141 9.23 -16.93 2.29
C GLU A 141 8.95 -15.89 1.19
N MET A 142 9.77 -14.85 1.09
CA MET A 142 9.74 -13.88 0.00
C MET A 142 9.92 -14.55 -1.37
N ALA A 143 10.89 -15.45 -1.51
CA ALA A 143 11.11 -16.21 -2.75
C ALA A 143 9.89 -17.06 -3.12
N ARG A 144 9.24 -17.71 -2.14
CA ARG A 144 7.98 -18.46 -2.37
C ARG A 144 6.85 -17.54 -2.81
N LEU A 145 6.66 -16.40 -2.15
CA LEU A 145 5.63 -15.42 -2.51
C LEU A 145 5.83 -14.87 -3.92
N PHE A 146 7.07 -14.53 -4.29
CA PHE A 146 7.41 -14.06 -5.63
C PHE A 146 7.22 -15.15 -6.70
N ALA A 147 7.48 -16.42 -6.37
CA ALA A 147 7.31 -17.54 -7.31
C ALA A 147 5.85 -17.80 -7.73
N PHE A 148 4.86 -17.22 -7.05
CA PHE A 148 3.47 -17.21 -7.54
C PHE A 148 3.23 -16.23 -8.70
N LEU A 149 4.14 -15.27 -8.88
CA LEU A 149 4.00 -14.17 -9.85
C LEU A 149 4.96 -14.31 -11.03
N VAL A 150 6.15 -14.88 -10.79
CA VAL A 150 7.24 -15.01 -11.77
C VAL A 150 7.86 -16.41 -11.72
N LEU A 151 8.77 -16.70 -12.65
CA LEU A 151 9.51 -17.97 -12.65
C LEU A 151 10.30 -18.16 -11.33
N PRO A 152 10.34 -19.37 -10.76
CA PRO A 152 10.99 -19.63 -9.47
C PRO A 152 12.45 -19.16 -9.37
N GLN A 153 13.23 -19.30 -10.45
CA GLN A 153 14.63 -18.87 -10.48
C GLN A 153 14.75 -17.34 -10.36
N ALA A 154 13.87 -16.58 -11.03
CA ALA A 154 13.86 -15.13 -10.95
C ALA A 154 13.37 -14.64 -9.58
N ALA A 155 12.38 -15.32 -9.02
CA ALA A 155 11.87 -15.05 -7.66
C ALA A 155 12.98 -15.21 -6.60
N MET A 156 13.74 -16.30 -6.68
CA MET A 156 14.83 -16.58 -5.76
C MET A 156 15.97 -15.56 -5.92
N LEU A 157 16.39 -15.26 -7.17
CA LEU A 157 17.42 -14.25 -7.43
C LEU A 157 17.05 -12.88 -6.85
N LEU A 158 15.79 -12.46 -7.01
CA LEU A 158 15.30 -11.20 -6.48
C LEU A 158 15.27 -11.20 -4.94
N ALA A 159 14.80 -12.29 -4.32
CA ALA A 159 14.77 -12.41 -2.87
C ALA A 159 16.19 -12.35 -2.26
N SER A 160 17.15 -13.07 -2.85
CA SER A 160 18.56 -13.03 -2.42
C SER A 160 19.19 -11.66 -2.64
N PHE A 161 18.91 -10.98 -3.75
CA PHE A 161 19.37 -9.60 -3.95
C PHE A 161 18.81 -8.66 -2.87
N LEU A 162 17.51 -8.77 -2.54
CA LEU A 162 16.89 -8.00 -1.47
C LEU A 162 17.52 -8.32 -0.10
N HIS A 163 17.87 -9.59 0.15
CA HIS A 163 18.55 -10.01 1.37
C HIS A 163 19.90 -9.29 1.52
N GLU A 164 20.74 -9.28 0.48
CA GLU A 164 22.05 -8.61 0.52
C GLU A 164 21.94 -7.12 0.82
N ILE A 165 21.00 -6.42 0.18
CA ILE A 165 20.82 -4.97 0.41
C ILE A 165 20.08 -4.65 1.71
N SER A 166 19.44 -5.63 2.35
CA SER A 166 18.64 -5.41 3.56
C SER A 166 19.47 -5.00 4.77
N TRP A 167 20.71 -5.46 4.88
CA TRP A 167 21.65 -5.05 5.93
C TRP A 167 21.95 -3.55 5.93
N PRO A 168 22.49 -2.95 4.84
CA PRO A 168 22.71 -1.51 4.79
C PRO A 168 21.40 -0.72 4.85
N TRP A 169 20.28 -1.27 4.31
CA TRP A 169 18.97 -0.62 4.38
C TRP A 169 18.42 -0.52 5.80
N LEU A 170 18.63 -1.57 6.62
CA LEU A 170 18.25 -1.59 8.03
C LEU A 170 19.00 -0.52 8.80
N LEU A 171 20.33 -0.48 8.65
CA LEU A 171 21.17 0.52 9.30
C LEU A 171 20.76 1.95 8.89
N ALA A 172 20.59 2.19 7.59
CA ALA A 172 20.20 3.50 7.07
C ALA A 172 18.82 3.92 7.58
N THR A 173 17.84 3.01 7.60
CA THR A 173 16.49 3.27 8.14
C THR A 173 16.53 3.55 9.64
N ALA A 174 17.34 2.82 10.41
CA ALA A 174 17.50 3.05 11.85
C ALA A 174 18.12 4.42 12.15
N LEU A 175 19.18 4.80 11.42
CA LEU A 175 19.80 6.13 11.53
C LEU A 175 18.82 7.24 11.13
N ALA A 176 18.06 7.04 10.05
CA ALA A 176 17.06 8.00 9.60
C ALA A 176 15.92 8.15 10.63
N ALA A 177 15.45 7.06 11.23
CA ALA A 177 14.46 7.09 12.29
C ALA A 177 14.97 7.82 13.54
N ALA A 178 16.21 7.55 13.97
CA ALA A 178 16.84 8.22 15.10
C ALA A 178 17.05 9.71 14.85
N TRP A 179 17.53 10.08 13.65
CA TRP A 179 17.68 11.46 13.24
C TRP A 179 16.35 12.20 13.21
N GLN A 180 15.35 11.59 12.55
CA GLN A 180 14.03 12.17 12.44
C GLN A 180 13.38 12.33 13.81
N SER A 181 13.68 11.44 14.76
CA SER A 181 13.14 11.50 16.11
C SER A 181 13.55 12.76 16.88
N ARG A 182 14.68 13.39 16.53
CA ARG A 182 15.17 14.61 17.17
C ARG A 182 14.29 15.83 16.90
N THR A 183 13.58 15.84 15.78
CA THR A 183 12.75 16.97 15.31
C THR A 183 11.27 16.61 15.23
N HIS A 184 10.97 15.41 14.74
CA HIS A 184 9.64 14.86 14.59
C HIS A 184 9.60 13.42 15.14
N TRP A 185 9.61 13.31 16.48
CA TRP A 185 9.64 12.04 17.21
C TRP A 185 8.61 11.01 16.72
N LEU A 186 7.39 11.43 16.37
CA LEU A 186 6.37 10.51 15.89
C LEU A 186 6.72 9.93 14.52
N THR A 187 7.29 10.72 13.61
CA THR A 187 7.72 10.20 12.30
C THR A 187 8.89 9.24 12.46
N GLY A 188 9.85 9.55 13.33
CA GLY A 188 10.91 8.60 13.66
C GLY A 188 10.39 7.30 14.27
N LEU A 189 9.39 7.38 15.16
CA LEU A 189 8.71 6.23 15.74
C LEU A 189 7.96 5.41 14.68
N GLU A 190 7.24 6.05 13.76
CA GLU A 190 6.56 5.39 12.64
C GLU A 190 7.54 4.66 11.73
N MET A 191 8.70 5.25 11.46
CA MET A 191 9.77 4.61 10.69
C MET A 191 10.33 3.38 11.40
N ALA A 192 10.63 3.49 12.69
CA ALA A 192 11.10 2.38 13.50
C ALA A 192 10.06 1.26 13.61
N ALA A 193 8.79 1.61 13.82
CA ALA A 193 7.70 0.65 13.90
C ALA A 193 7.46 -0.08 12.57
N ALA A 194 7.50 0.63 11.44
CA ALA A 194 7.40 0.01 10.12
C ALA A 194 8.57 -0.93 9.84
N ALA A 195 9.80 -0.54 10.20
CA ALA A 195 10.98 -1.38 10.05
C ALA A 195 10.92 -2.63 10.93
N ALA A 196 10.50 -2.49 12.20
CA ALA A 196 10.34 -3.62 13.11
C ALA A 196 9.25 -4.59 12.64
N LEU A 197 8.11 -4.07 12.16
CA LEU A 197 7.05 -4.88 11.57
C LEU A 197 7.52 -5.64 10.34
N ALA A 198 8.22 -4.96 9.42
CA ALA A 198 8.76 -5.58 8.19
C ALA A 198 9.79 -6.66 8.48
N LEU A 199 10.58 -6.49 9.54
CA LEU A 199 11.65 -7.41 9.90
C LEU A 199 11.13 -8.64 10.66
N LEU A 200 10.23 -8.45 11.62
CA LEU A 200 9.92 -9.45 12.66
C LEU A 200 8.62 -10.22 12.41
N ALA A 201 7.75 -9.77 11.52
CA ALA A 201 6.50 -10.45 11.20
C ALA A 201 6.59 -11.15 9.83
N PRO A 202 5.84 -12.25 9.61
CA PRO A 202 5.75 -12.87 8.29
C PRO A 202 5.42 -11.83 7.20
N PRO A 203 6.10 -11.82 6.03
CA PRO A 203 6.04 -10.72 5.06
C PRO A 203 4.61 -10.35 4.64
N LEU A 204 3.73 -11.32 4.43
CA LEU A 204 2.35 -11.04 4.02
C LEU A 204 1.53 -10.39 5.15
N LEU A 205 1.76 -10.79 6.40
CA LEU A 205 1.15 -10.16 7.57
C LEU A 205 1.69 -8.74 7.76
N ALA A 206 3.01 -8.56 7.69
CA ALA A 206 3.65 -7.26 7.78
C ALA A 206 3.10 -6.29 6.73
N PHE A 207 3.04 -6.73 5.47
CA PHE A 207 2.43 -5.97 4.38
C PHE A 207 0.96 -5.64 4.66
N THR A 208 0.15 -6.61 5.09
CA THR A 208 -1.29 -6.40 5.37
C THR A 208 -1.50 -5.35 6.47
N VAL A 209 -0.76 -5.47 7.58
CA VAL A 209 -0.85 -4.54 8.70
C VAL A 209 -0.39 -3.14 8.28
N PHE A 210 0.75 -3.05 7.59
CA PHE A 210 1.26 -1.77 7.09
C PHE A 210 0.28 -1.12 6.10
N PHE A 211 -0.17 -1.87 5.10
CA PHE A 211 -1.06 -1.38 4.05
C PHE A 211 -2.40 -0.89 4.62
N CYS A 212 -2.98 -1.63 5.56
CA CYS A 212 -4.28 -1.26 6.14
C CYS A 212 -4.17 -0.19 7.23
N ALA A 213 -3.31 -0.40 8.24
CA ALA A 213 -3.28 0.43 9.44
C ALA A 213 -2.40 1.68 9.30
N MET A 214 -1.41 1.66 8.40
CA MET A 214 -0.58 2.82 8.10
C MET A 214 -1.02 3.49 6.81
N HIS A 215 -0.73 2.87 5.68
CA HIS A 215 -0.80 3.51 4.38
C HIS A 215 -2.24 3.91 4.00
N GLY A 216 -3.15 2.94 3.95
CA GLY A 216 -4.55 3.14 3.60
C GLY A 216 -5.27 4.03 4.61
N ALA A 217 -5.14 3.76 5.90
CA ALA A 217 -5.73 4.61 6.95
C ALA A 217 -5.24 6.06 6.87
N ARG A 218 -3.93 6.28 6.69
CA ARG A 218 -3.36 7.63 6.52
C ARG A 218 -3.90 8.31 5.27
N HIS A 219 -4.00 7.58 4.17
CA HIS A 219 -4.53 8.11 2.92
C HIS A 219 -6.01 8.52 3.05
N ILE A 220 -6.84 7.72 3.74
CA ILE A 220 -8.23 8.08 4.04
C ILE A 220 -8.30 9.35 4.89
N VAL A 221 -7.49 9.44 5.95
CA VAL A 221 -7.47 10.65 6.81
C VAL A 221 -7.02 11.87 6.01
N ARG A 222 -6.02 11.76 5.14
CA ARG A 222 -5.57 12.87 4.27
C ARG A 222 -6.66 13.26 3.27
N THR A 223 -7.33 12.30 2.66
CA THR A 223 -8.45 12.53 1.74
C THR A 223 -9.63 13.20 2.44
N TRP A 224 -9.92 12.83 3.69
CA TRP A 224 -10.95 13.47 4.50
C TRP A 224 -10.67 14.95 4.76
N HIS A 225 -9.39 15.31 5.06
CA HIS A 225 -8.97 16.71 5.15
C HIS A 225 -9.03 17.40 3.78
N TYR A 226 -8.54 16.73 2.73
CA TYR A 226 -8.58 17.23 1.36
C TYR A 226 -10.00 17.52 0.89
N ALA A 227 -10.99 16.72 1.31
CA ALA A 227 -12.42 16.91 1.02
C ALA A 227 -13.13 17.90 1.96
N GLY A 228 -12.48 18.36 3.04
CA GLY A 228 -12.90 19.56 3.79
C GLY A 228 -13.05 19.39 5.29
N ALA A 229 -12.78 18.19 5.81
CA ALA A 229 -12.90 17.81 7.22
C ALA A 229 -14.27 18.12 7.87
N GLY A 230 -15.08 17.09 8.13
CA GLY A 230 -16.37 17.23 8.81
C GLY A 230 -17.28 16.03 8.62
N ALA A 231 -18.48 16.05 9.22
CA ALA A 231 -19.46 14.97 9.09
C ALA A 231 -19.93 14.76 7.64
N GLU A 232 -20.13 15.86 6.90
CA GLU A 232 -20.46 15.83 5.49
C GLU A 232 -19.34 15.21 4.64
N SER A 233 -18.07 15.51 4.96
CA SER A 233 -16.90 14.89 4.31
C SER A 233 -16.89 13.38 4.54
N THR A 234 -17.16 12.90 5.77
CA THR A 234 -17.25 11.47 6.07
C THR A 234 -18.34 10.77 5.25
N ALA A 235 -19.54 11.35 5.19
CA ALA A 235 -20.64 10.82 4.39
C ALA A 235 -20.34 10.87 2.87
N ARG A 236 -19.62 11.90 2.41
CA ARG A 236 -19.14 12.01 1.03
C ARG A 236 -18.14 10.91 0.70
N LEU A 237 -17.14 10.69 1.53
CA LEU A 237 -16.14 9.62 1.34
C LEU A 237 -16.80 8.25 1.30
N GLY A 238 -17.71 7.96 2.25
CA GLY A 238 -18.45 6.70 2.28
C GLY A 238 -19.23 6.46 0.97
N ARG A 239 -19.99 7.46 0.50
CA ARG A 239 -20.72 7.38 -0.78
C ARG A 239 -19.79 7.25 -1.98
N ALA A 240 -18.68 8.00 -2.00
CA ALA A 240 -17.71 7.97 -3.09
C ALA A 240 -17.05 6.60 -3.24
N ALA A 241 -16.81 5.89 -2.13
CA ALA A 241 -16.20 4.56 -2.17
C ALA A 241 -17.13 3.45 -2.67
N LEU A 242 -18.46 3.58 -2.53
CA LEU A 242 -19.42 2.49 -2.80
C LEU A 242 -19.29 1.89 -4.20
N LEU A 243 -19.32 2.75 -5.24
CA LEU A 243 -19.33 2.27 -6.62
C LEU A 243 -17.98 1.67 -7.05
N PRO A 244 -16.82 2.30 -6.77
CA PRO A 244 -15.52 1.65 -7.01
C PRO A 244 -15.35 0.35 -6.23
N MET A 245 -15.78 0.29 -4.97
CA MET A 245 -15.71 -0.94 -4.17
C MET A 245 -16.58 -2.05 -4.77
N LEU A 246 -17.80 -1.74 -5.22
CA LEU A 246 -18.65 -2.70 -5.93
C LEU A 246 -17.98 -3.17 -7.23
N GLY A 247 -17.39 -2.26 -8.00
CA GLY A 247 -16.61 -2.60 -9.20
C GLY A 247 -15.45 -3.55 -8.88
N THR A 248 -14.69 -3.26 -7.83
CA THR A 248 -13.58 -4.11 -7.37
C THR A 248 -14.07 -5.49 -6.93
N LEU A 249 -15.21 -5.59 -6.23
CA LEU A 249 -15.81 -6.86 -5.84
C LEU A 249 -16.24 -7.69 -7.05
N ILE A 250 -16.88 -7.07 -8.04
CA ILE A 250 -17.32 -7.74 -9.27
C ILE A 250 -16.11 -8.25 -10.07
N LEU A 251 -15.11 -7.38 -10.29
CA LEU A 251 -13.89 -7.74 -11.02
C LEU A 251 -13.07 -8.79 -10.27
N GLY A 252 -12.97 -8.67 -8.94
CA GLY A 252 -12.31 -9.65 -8.08
C GLY A 252 -13.01 -11.02 -8.14
N GLY A 253 -14.35 -11.05 -8.07
CA GLY A 253 -15.12 -12.28 -8.23
C GLY A 253 -14.96 -12.92 -9.62
N ALA A 254 -14.94 -12.11 -10.68
CA ALA A 254 -14.65 -12.57 -12.03
C ALA A 254 -13.22 -13.15 -12.16
N ALA A 255 -12.24 -12.51 -11.53
CA ALA A 255 -10.86 -12.99 -11.48
C ALA A 255 -10.74 -14.32 -10.72
N VAL A 256 -11.41 -14.46 -9.56
CA VAL A 256 -11.49 -15.74 -8.82
C VAL A 256 -12.08 -16.84 -9.70
N TYR A 257 -13.16 -16.55 -10.42
CA TYR A 257 -13.75 -17.51 -11.35
C TYR A 257 -12.80 -17.87 -12.49
N GLY A 258 -12.08 -16.91 -13.06
CA GLY A 258 -11.08 -17.14 -14.11
C GLY A 258 -9.88 -17.98 -13.64
N LEU A 259 -9.47 -17.79 -12.38
CA LEU A 259 -8.34 -18.50 -11.77
C LEU A 259 -8.72 -19.83 -11.11
N ARG A 260 -9.98 -20.28 -11.21
CA ARG A 260 -10.49 -21.48 -10.52
C ARG A 260 -9.75 -22.79 -10.85
N ALA A 261 -9.03 -22.84 -11.97
CA ALA A 261 -8.23 -24.00 -12.38
C ALA A 261 -6.84 -24.02 -11.72
N ALA A 262 -6.36 -22.88 -11.21
CA ALA A 262 -5.10 -22.80 -10.49
C ALA A 262 -5.26 -23.32 -9.04
N PRO A 263 -4.18 -23.79 -8.41
CA PRO A 263 -4.18 -24.01 -6.97
C PRO A 263 -4.64 -22.75 -6.23
N LEU A 264 -5.52 -22.92 -5.24
CA LEU A 264 -6.19 -21.81 -4.56
C LEU A 264 -5.21 -20.76 -4.02
N GLU A 265 -4.12 -21.20 -3.40
CA GLU A 265 -3.06 -20.32 -2.90
C GLU A 265 -2.43 -19.47 -4.00
N ALA A 266 -2.04 -20.08 -5.12
CA ALA A 266 -1.48 -19.36 -6.25
C ALA A 266 -2.48 -18.36 -6.84
N GLY A 267 -3.75 -18.77 -7.01
CA GLY A 267 -4.81 -17.90 -7.50
C GLY A 267 -5.08 -16.70 -6.57
N LEU A 268 -5.07 -16.92 -5.25
CA LEU A 268 -5.22 -15.84 -4.26
C LEU A 268 -4.03 -14.90 -4.26
N MET A 269 -2.80 -15.40 -4.36
CA MET A 269 -1.60 -14.55 -4.41
C MET A 269 -1.56 -13.70 -5.68
N GLN A 270 -1.92 -14.27 -6.82
CA GLN A 270 -2.06 -13.52 -8.07
C GLN A 270 -3.17 -12.48 -7.97
N LEU A 271 -4.34 -12.84 -7.43
CA LEU A 271 -5.43 -11.89 -7.21
C LEU A 271 -5.01 -10.73 -6.29
N VAL A 272 -4.34 -11.02 -5.18
CA VAL A 272 -3.88 -10.00 -4.23
C VAL A 272 -2.84 -9.11 -4.89
N PHE A 273 -1.70 -9.64 -5.35
CA PHE A 273 -0.61 -8.78 -5.80
C PHE A 273 -0.83 -8.16 -7.19
N VAL A 274 -1.35 -8.92 -8.15
CA VAL A 274 -1.66 -8.38 -9.49
C VAL A 274 -2.88 -7.48 -9.44
N GLY A 275 -3.91 -7.87 -8.69
CA GLY A 275 -5.11 -7.05 -8.49
C GLY A 275 -4.81 -5.75 -7.77
N LEU A 276 -4.01 -5.78 -6.68
CA LEU A 276 -3.54 -4.57 -6.03
C LEU A 276 -2.73 -3.71 -6.99
N ALA A 277 -1.76 -4.26 -7.72
CA ALA A 277 -0.98 -3.49 -8.68
C ALA A 277 -1.87 -2.82 -9.76
N ALA A 278 -2.87 -3.54 -10.27
CA ALA A 278 -3.83 -3.03 -11.26
C ALA A 278 -4.70 -1.88 -10.71
N LEU A 279 -4.96 -1.85 -9.41
CA LEU A 279 -5.63 -0.73 -8.73
C LEU A 279 -4.65 0.40 -8.37
N THR A 280 -3.43 0.06 -7.97
CA THR A 280 -2.41 1.00 -7.47
C THR A 280 -1.84 1.87 -8.59
N VAL A 281 -1.60 1.35 -9.79
CA VAL A 281 -1.03 2.16 -10.89
C VAL A 281 -1.92 3.36 -11.27
N PRO A 282 -3.22 3.18 -11.61
CA PRO A 282 -4.09 4.33 -11.86
C PRO A 282 -4.26 5.22 -10.63
N HIS A 283 -4.30 4.65 -9.42
CA HIS A 283 -4.35 5.41 -8.18
C HIS A 283 -3.15 6.35 -7.99
N MET A 284 -1.94 5.82 -8.14
CA MET A 284 -0.71 6.60 -8.07
C MET A 284 -0.70 7.73 -9.10
N ALA A 285 -1.15 7.47 -10.33
CA ALA A 285 -1.21 8.48 -11.37
C ALA A 285 -2.07 9.71 -10.98
N LEU A 286 -3.06 9.53 -10.09
CA LEU A 286 -3.91 10.61 -9.57
C LEU A 286 -3.31 11.24 -8.31
N VAL A 287 -3.02 10.42 -7.30
CA VAL A 287 -2.64 10.88 -5.96
C VAL A 287 -1.28 11.56 -5.96
N GLU A 288 -0.33 11.08 -6.77
CA GLU A 288 1.01 11.66 -6.82
C GLU A 288 1.01 13.11 -7.30
N GLN A 289 0.05 13.48 -8.15
CA GLN A 289 -0.14 14.87 -8.58
C GLN A 289 -0.58 15.77 -7.42
N VAL A 290 -1.47 15.29 -6.56
CA VAL A 290 -1.93 16.01 -5.36
C VAL A 290 -0.81 16.12 -4.34
N ARG A 291 -0.02 15.05 -4.21
CA ARG A 291 1.14 15.03 -3.31
C ARG A 291 2.15 16.11 -3.70
N TRP A 292 2.49 16.22 -4.98
CA TRP A 292 3.44 17.22 -5.47
C TRP A 292 2.88 18.64 -5.50
N SER A 293 1.56 18.83 -5.56
CA SER A 293 0.93 20.14 -5.41
C SER A 293 0.79 20.59 -3.95
N GLY A 294 1.25 19.79 -2.97
CA GLY A 294 1.17 20.10 -1.56
C GLY A 294 -0.25 19.99 -0.99
N TRP A 295 -1.11 19.16 -1.58
CA TRP A 295 -2.52 18.99 -1.19
C TRP A 295 -3.39 20.26 -1.34
N ALA A 296 -2.97 21.21 -2.17
CA ALA A 296 -3.78 22.38 -2.51
C ALA A 296 -5.00 22.00 -3.35
N ARG A 297 -6.17 22.56 -3.03
CA ARG A 297 -7.34 22.54 -3.92
C ARG A 297 -7.19 23.60 -5.00
N ARG A 298 -7.62 23.28 -6.23
CA ARG A 298 -7.65 24.27 -7.33
C ARG A 298 -8.54 25.49 -7.00
N ASP A 299 -9.54 25.32 -6.14
CA ASP A 299 -10.51 26.37 -5.79
C ASP A 299 -10.23 27.07 -4.45
N ALA A 300 -9.05 26.84 -3.83
CA ALA A 300 -8.68 27.61 -2.64
C ALA A 300 -8.38 29.07 -3.03
N PRO A 301 -9.00 30.08 -2.40
CA PRO A 301 -8.68 31.47 -2.71
C PRO A 301 -7.18 31.70 -2.48
N SER A 302 -6.52 32.24 -3.50
CA SER A 302 -5.11 32.59 -3.41
C SER A 302 -4.87 33.51 -2.20
N PRO A 303 -3.82 33.27 -1.38
CA PRO A 303 -3.49 34.15 -0.26
C PRO A 303 -3.08 35.56 -0.71
N LEU A 304 -2.96 35.83 -2.01
CA LEU A 304 -2.71 37.16 -2.59
C LEU A 304 -3.99 37.99 -2.82
N ASN A 305 -5.16 37.49 -2.44
CA ASN A 305 -6.44 38.23 -2.47
C ASN A 305 -7.01 38.49 -1.06
N ARG A 306 -6.14 38.77 -0.08
CA ARG A 306 -6.52 39.36 1.21
C ARG A 306 -5.61 40.50 1.59
#